data_AF-A0A8B6LP11-F1
#
_entry.id   AF-A0A8B6LP11-F1
#
_cell.length_a   1.000
_cell.length_b   1.000
_cell.length_c   1.000
_cell.angle_alpha   90.00
_cell.angle_beta   90.00
_cell.angle_gamma   90.00
#
_symmetry.space_group_name_H-M   'P 1'
#
loop_
_entity.id
_entity.type
_entity.pdbx_description
1 polymer ?
#
loop_
_entity_poly.entity_id
_entity_poly.type
_entity_poly.pdbx_seq_one_letter_code
_entity_poly.pdbx_strand_id
1 'polypeptide(L)'
;MERLTDNKVFVVSLGLSPMVEGGSHTWIDVVEQDGSYFHPVGHHWPVQPPNYIGFRYSGKLQSVHHIDSFQIADDLTVINPLWVKNDRANFVYRLGPAMRPAREIKNGNVVRAMRVWCAIDTLLSGQFDTLSAARDETQRRLAEML
;
A
#
# COMPACT_ATOMS: atom_id res chain seq x y z
N MET A 1 1.74 -6.57 -19.57
CA MET A 1 1.48 -8.02 -19.42
C MET A 1 2.06 -8.55 -18.10
N GLU A 2 3.24 -8.09 -17.67
CA GLU A 2 3.89 -8.47 -16.40
C GLU A 2 3.06 -8.21 -15.12
N ARG A 3 2.31 -7.11 -15.03
CA ARG A 3 1.49 -6.80 -13.84
C ARG A 3 0.48 -7.90 -13.48
N LEU A 4 -0.14 -8.55 -14.48
CA LEU A 4 -1.22 -9.52 -14.24
C LEU A 4 -0.73 -10.78 -13.52
N THR A 5 0.54 -11.13 -13.70
CA THR A 5 1.17 -12.29 -13.07
C THR A 5 2.05 -11.89 -11.88
N ASP A 6 2.23 -10.60 -11.62
CA ASP A 6 3.02 -10.11 -10.50
C ASP A 6 2.27 -10.33 -9.18
N ASN A 7 2.90 -11.07 -8.28
CA ASN A 7 2.38 -11.39 -6.95
C ASN A 7 3.02 -10.53 -5.85
N LYS A 8 3.81 -9.50 -6.21
CA LYS A 8 4.39 -8.56 -5.25
C LYS A 8 3.37 -7.52 -4.79
N VAL A 9 3.44 -7.24 -3.50
CA VAL A 9 2.65 -6.25 -2.79
C VAL A 9 3.54 -5.07 -2.46
N PHE A 10 3.13 -3.87 -2.87
CA PHE A 10 3.76 -2.63 -2.42
C PHE A 10 3.16 -2.21 -1.07
N VAL A 11 3.93 -2.31 0.01
CA VAL A 11 3.42 -2.04 1.36
C VAL A 11 3.71 -0.59 1.77
N VAL A 12 2.66 0.14 2.15
CA VAL A 12 2.69 1.54 2.53
C VAL A 12 2.23 1.75 3.98
N SER A 13 2.90 2.67 4.68
CA SER A 13 2.58 3.09 6.03
C SER A 13 1.59 4.24 6.01
N LEU A 14 0.46 4.10 6.69
CA LEU A 14 -0.57 5.15 6.76
C LEU A 14 -0.46 5.96 8.05
N GLY A 15 -0.59 7.27 7.93
CA GLY A 15 -0.63 8.20 9.05
C GLY A 15 -2.02 8.24 9.71
N LEU A 16 -2.04 8.40 11.04
CA LEU A 16 -3.26 8.57 11.82
C LEU A 16 -3.78 10.01 11.81
N SER A 17 -2.93 10.98 11.45
CA SER A 17 -3.33 12.38 11.40
C SER A 17 -4.24 12.64 10.20
N PRO A 18 -5.17 13.61 10.31
CA PRO A 18 -5.91 14.11 9.17
C PRO A 18 -4.99 14.54 8.03
N MET A 19 -5.41 14.29 6.79
CA MET A 19 -4.63 14.66 5.60
C MET A 19 -4.61 16.18 5.37
N VAL A 20 -5.65 16.87 5.84
CA VAL A 20 -5.85 18.32 5.71
C VAL A 20 -5.92 18.92 7.11
N GLU A 21 -5.22 20.04 7.32
CA GLU A 21 -5.25 20.78 8.59
C GLU A 21 -6.68 21.22 8.94
N GLY A 22 -7.10 20.99 10.18
CA GLY A 22 -8.47 21.26 10.63
C GLY A 22 -9.53 20.25 10.15
N GLY A 23 -9.17 19.29 9.29
CA GLY A 23 -10.04 18.20 8.86
C GLY A 23 -10.03 17.01 9.83
N SER A 24 -10.89 16.03 9.55
CA SER A 24 -10.94 14.74 10.28
C SER A 24 -10.59 13.53 9.41
N HIS A 25 -10.59 13.66 8.08
CA HIS A 25 -10.38 12.54 7.15
C HIS A 25 -8.89 12.17 7.08
N THR A 26 -8.58 10.92 7.40
CA THR A 26 -7.20 10.41 7.51
C THR A 26 -6.82 9.56 6.30
N TRP A 27 -5.53 9.23 6.19
CA TRP A 27 -5.06 8.26 5.19
C TRP A 27 -5.66 6.87 5.36
N ILE A 28 -6.05 6.50 6.59
CA ILE A 28 -6.73 5.24 6.87
C ILE A 28 -8.15 5.27 6.32
N ASP A 29 -8.84 6.41 6.43
CA ASP A 29 -10.21 6.54 5.92
C ASP A 29 -10.28 6.46 4.39
N VAL A 30 -9.25 6.94 3.69
CA VAL A 30 -9.12 6.74 2.24
C VAL A 30 -9.19 5.25 1.88
N VAL A 31 -8.55 4.39 2.68
CA VAL A 31 -8.53 2.94 2.45
C VAL A 31 -9.80 2.26 2.96
N GLU A 32 -10.13 2.45 4.23
CA GLU A 32 -11.18 1.68 4.92
C GLU A 32 -12.60 2.22 4.64
N GLN A 33 -12.76 3.50 4.34
CA GLN A 33 -14.06 4.12 4.05
C GLN A 33 -14.26 4.37 2.56
N ASP A 34 -13.26 4.94 1.88
CA ASP A 34 -13.40 5.32 0.46
C ASP A 34 -13.04 4.17 -0.50
N GLY A 35 -12.52 3.04 0.00
CA GLY A 35 -12.10 1.90 -0.81
C GLY A 35 -11.04 2.27 -1.85
N SER A 36 -10.20 3.25 -1.53
CA SER A 36 -9.27 3.89 -2.47
C SER A 36 -7.88 4.05 -1.88
N TYR A 37 -6.91 4.38 -2.71
CA TYR A 37 -5.62 4.90 -2.27
C TYR A 37 -4.96 5.68 -3.39
N PHE A 38 -4.15 6.68 -3.06
CA PHE A 38 -3.43 7.45 -4.05
C PHE A 38 -2.00 7.78 -3.64
N HIS A 39 -1.15 7.98 -4.64
CA HIS A 39 0.20 8.49 -4.45
C HIS A 39 0.71 9.16 -5.73
N PRO A 40 1.74 10.03 -5.62
CA PRO A 40 2.37 10.64 -6.79
C PRO A 40 2.87 9.62 -7.81
N VAL A 41 2.79 9.96 -9.10
CA VAL A 41 3.44 9.19 -10.15
C VAL A 41 4.96 9.38 -10.05
N GLY A 42 5.72 8.31 -9.77
CA GLY A 42 7.18 8.38 -9.64
C GLY A 42 7.66 9.15 -8.40
N HIS A 43 8.83 9.81 -8.47
CA HIS A 43 9.40 10.57 -7.33
C HIS A 43 9.57 9.72 -6.05
N HIS A 44 10.30 8.60 -6.18
CA HIS A 44 10.42 7.53 -5.19
C HIS A 44 9.15 6.70 -4.93
N TRP A 45 8.07 6.91 -5.69
CA TRP A 45 6.92 6.02 -5.77
C TRP A 45 6.96 5.13 -7.02
N PRO A 46 6.13 4.08 -7.11
CA PRO A 46 5.98 3.31 -8.33
C PRO A 46 5.67 4.20 -9.54
N VAL A 47 6.39 3.98 -10.64
CA VAL A 47 6.15 4.63 -11.94
C VAL A 47 5.05 3.91 -12.74
N GLN A 48 4.69 2.71 -12.33
CA GLN A 48 3.55 1.94 -12.83
C GLN A 48 2.72 1.45 -11.65
N PRO A 49 1.39 1.32 -11.79
CA PRO A 49 0.54 0.77 -10.74
C PRO A 49 0.95 -0.65 -10.36
N PRO A 50 1.11 -0.96 -9.06
CA PRO A 50 1.34 -2.34 -8.62
C PRO A 50 0.10 -3.22 -8.90
N ASN A 51 0.27 -4.54 -8.85
CA ASN A 51 -0.87 -5.45 -8.89
C ASN A 51 -1.60 -5.47 -7.54
N TYR A 52 -0.81 -5.51 -6.46
CA TYR A 52 -1.29 -5.49 -5.09
C TYR A 52 -0.64 -4.38 -4.27
N ILE A 53 -1.41 -3.80 -3.35
CA ILE A 53 -0.95 -2.80 -2.40
C ILE A 53 -1.33 -3.22 -0.98
N GLY A 54 -0.41 -3.03 -0.04
CA GLY A 54 -0.61 -3.38 1.37
C GLY A 54 -0.56 -2.15 2.25
N PHE A 55 -1.37 -2.14 3.31
CA PHE A 55 -1.45 -1.01 4.23
C PHE A 55 -1.08 -1.43 5.64
N ARG A 56 -0.17 -0.67 6.24
CA ARG A 56 0.24 -0.84 7.64
C ARG A 56 -0.01 0.43 8.42
N TYR A 57 -0.48 0.27 9.64
CA TYR A 57 -0.63 1.34 10.63
C TYR A 57 -0.74 0.70 12.02
N SER A 58 -0.55 1.51 13.06
CA SER A 58 -0.52 1.02 14.44
C SER A 58 0.49 -0.11 14.69
N GLY A 59 1.64 -0.05 14.00
CA GLY A 59 2.76 -0.98 14.22
C GLY A 59 2.66 -2.33 13.49
N LYS A 60 1.64 -2.54 12.66
CA LYS A 60 1.38 -3.83 12.00
C LYS A 60 0.76 -3.67 10.61
N LEU A 61 0.87 -4.73 9.80
CA LEU A 61 0.09 -4.89 8.58
C LEU A 61 -1.39 -5.07 8.92
N GLN A 62 -2.27 -4.44 8.15
CA GLN A 62 -3.72 -4.42 8.41
C GLN A 62 -4.48 -5.11 7.28
N SER A 63 -4.10 -4.85 6.04
CA SER A 63 -4.71 -5.43 4.86
C SER A 63 -3.78 -5.41 3.65
N VAL A 64 -4.06 -6.31 2.71
CA VAL A 64 -3.56 -6.30 1.33
C VAL A 64 -4.76 -6.20 0.40
N HIS A 65 -4.65 -5.42 -0.66
CA HIS A 65 -5.71 -5.23 -1.65
C HIS A 65 -5.17 -5.49 -3.04
N HIS A 66 -5.99 -6.12 -3.87
CA HIS A 66 -5.82 -6.05 -5.32
C HIS A 66 -6.17 -4.64 -5.80
N ILE A 67 -5.46 -4.12 -6.80
CA ILE A 67 -5.82 -2.86 -7.46
C ILE A 67 -6.75 -3.20 -8.64
N ASP A 68 -8.05 -3.05 -8.44
CA ASP A 68 -9.07 -3.38 -9.44
C ASP A 68 -8.98 -2.49 -10.68
N SER A 69 -8.75 -1.20 -10.46
CA SER A 69 -8.58 -0.21 -11.52
C SER A 69 -7.77 0.98 -11.01
N PHE A 70 -7.20 1.75 -11.92
CA PHE A 70 -6.52 2.99 -11.60
C PHE A 70 -6.87 4.07 -12.60
N GLN A 71 -6.75 5.33 -12.16
CA GLN A 71 -6.73 6.51 -13.02
C GLN A 71 -5.58 7.42 -12.60
N ILE A 72 -5.21 8.35 -13.48
CA ILE A 72 -4.27 9.43 -13.17
C ILE A 72 -5.08 10.69 -12.94
N ALA A 73 -4.79 11.40 -11.85
CA ALA A 73 -5.50 12.62 -11.49
C ALA A 73 -4.52 13.75 -11.18
N ASP A 74 -4.79 14.92 -11.77
CA ASP A 74 -4.06 16.16 -11.49
C ASP A 74 -4.70 16.97 -10.35
N ASP A 75 -5.95 16.67 -9.99
CA ASP A 75 -6.62 17.25 -8.82
C ASP A 75 -7.41 16.16 -8.07
N LEU A 76 -6.92 15.79 -6.88
CA LEU A 76 -7.55 14.79 -6.01
C LEU A 76 -8.87 15.28 -5.40
N THR A 77 -9.04 16.60 -5.24
CA THR A 77 -10.23 17.18 -4.61
C THR A 77 -11.48 17.05 -5.48
N VAL A 78 -11.28 16.90 -6.80
CA VAL A 78 -12.36 16.60 -7.76
C VAL A 78 -12.89 15.18 -7.59
N ILE A 79 -12.05 14.25 -7.15
CA ILE A 79 -12.44 12.85 -6.91
C ILE A 79 -13.13 12.71 -5.56
N ASN A 80 -12.52 13.29 -4.52
CA ASN A 80 -13.13 13.37 -3.21
C ASN A 80 -12.70 14.70 -2.54
N PRO A 81 -13.64 15.60 -2.22
CA PRO A 81 -13.32 16.91 -1.65
C PRO A 81 -12.70 16.85 -0.24
N LEU A 82 -12.74 15.68 0.42
CA LEU A 82 -12.08 15.45 1.71
C LEU A 82 -10.59 15.09 1.58
N TRP A 83 -10.11 14.82 0.37
CA TRP A 83 -8.71 14.46 0.13
C TRP A 83 -7.82 15.71 0.05
N VAL A 84 -6.52 15.49 0.32
CA VAL A 84 -5.52 16.55 0.25
C VAL A 84 -5.33 17.04 -1.18
N LYS A 85 -5.07 18.34 -1.35
CA LYS A 85 -4.65 18.89 -2.63
C LYS A 85 -3.26 18.36 -3.01
N ASN A 86 -3.12 17.89 -4.24
CA ASN A 86 -1.85 17.45 -4.80
C ASN A 86 -1.16 18.56 -5.62
N ASP A 87 0.16 18.46 -5.74
CA ASP A 87 1.01 19.38 -6.52
C ASP A 87 1.45 18.79 -7.87
N ARG A 88 1.13 17.52 -8.13
CA ARG A 88 1.54 16.75 -9.30
C ARG A 88 0.56 15.62 -9.58
N ALA A 89 0.65 15.01 -10.77
CA ALA A 89 -0.14 13.85 -11.15
C ALA A 89 0.01 12.71 -10.11
N ASN A 90 -1.13 12.18 -9.68
CA ASN A 90 -1.22 11.04 -8.77
C ASN A 90 -1.86 9.84 -9.47
N PHE A 91 -1.37 8.64 -9.17
CA PHE A 91 -2.19 7.45 -9.37
C PHE A 91 -3.27 7.41 -8.30
N VAL A 92 -4.50 7.13 -8.70
CA VAL A 92 -5.64 6.89 -7.81
C VAL A 92 -6.18 5.49 -8.10
N TYR A 93 -6.16 4.64 -7.07
CA TYR A 93 -6.55 3.25 -7.14
C TYR A 93 -7.95 3.05 -6.59
N ARG A 94 -8.75 2.24 -7.28
CA ARG A 94 -9.89 1.55 -6.68
C ARG A 94 -9.39 0.23 -6.11
N LEU A 95 -9.59 0.03 -4.81
CA LEU A 95 -9.14 -1.16 -4.12
C LEU A 95 -10.21 -2.25 -4.19
N GLY A 96 -9.78 -3.48 -4.48
CA GLY A 96 -10.59 -4.66 -4.27
C GLY A 96 -10.79 -4.95 -2.78
N PRO A 97 -11.55 -6.01 -2.43
CA PRO A 97 -11.79 -6.39 -1.04
C PRO A 97 -10.50 -6.60 -0.24
N ALA A 98 -10.54 -6.23 1.04
CA ALA A 98 -9.41 -6.40 1.95
C ALA A 98 -9.09 -7.89 2.16
N MET A 99 -7.87 -8.29 1.83
CA MET A 99 -7.27 -9.56 2.24
C MET A 99 -6.53 -9.35 3.55
N ARG A 100 -6.95 -10.02 4.62
CA ARG A 100 -6.34 -9.90 5.94
C ARG A 100 -5.38 -11.06 6.20
N PRO A 101 -4.23 -10.80 6.87
CA PRO A 101 -3.27 -11.84 7.13
C PRO A 101 -3.85 -12.88 8.10
N ALA A 102 -3.50 -14.16 7.91
CA ALA A 102 -4.00 -15.23 8.78
C ALA A 102 -3.56 -15.08 10.25
N ARG A 103 -2.49 -14.31 10.49
CA ARG A 103 -1.96 -13.95 11.82
C ARG A 103 -1.49 -12.50 11.81
N GLU A 104 -1.34 -11.90 12.99
CA GLU A 104 -0.79 -10.55 13.10
C GLU A 104 0.64 -10.49 12.56
N ILE A 105 0.92 -9.52 11.69
CA ILE A 105 2.27 -9.23 11.18
C ILE A 105 2.72 -7.86 11.68
N LYS A 106 3.67 -7.84 12.61
CA LYS A 106 4.25 -6.61 13.16
C LYS A 106 5.24 -5.98 12.16
N ASN A 107 5.60 -4.72 12.34
CA ASN A 107 6.58 -4.07 11.44
C ASN A 107 7.96 -4.74 11.45
N GLY A 108 8.39 -5.26 12.61
CA GLY A 108 9.80 -5.63 12.81
C GLY A 108 10.73 -4.45 12.55
N ASN A 109 11.75 -4.65 11.73
CA ASN A 109 12.76 -3.62 11.40
C ASN A 109 12.31 -2.64 10.30
N VAL A 110 11.07 -2.72 9.81
CA VAL A 110 10.53 -1.77 8.83
C VAL A 110 10.17 -0.45 9.53
N VAL A 111 11.10 0.51 9.49
CA VAL A 111 10.96 1.82 10.12
C VAL A 111 9.85 2.66 9.49
N ARG A 112 9.31 3.64 10.23
CA ARG A 112 8.00 4.30 10.01
C ARG A 112 7.67 4.68 8.56
N ALA A 113 8.58 5.31 7.82
CA ALA A 113 8.32 5.77 6.44
C ALA A 113 8.78 4.77 5.37
N MET A 114 9.43 3.67 5.75
CA MET A 114 9.94 2.69 4.79
C MET A 114 8.78 1.99 4.09
N ARG A 115 8.82 2.02 2.76
CA ARG A 115 7.96 1.25 1.86
C ARG A 115 8.72 0.02 1.41
N VAL A 116 8.06 -1.12 1.36
CA VAL A 116 8.71 -2.41 1.05
C VAL A 116 7.90 -3.16 0.01
N TRP A 117 8.58 -4.04 -0.72
CA TRP A 117 7.94 -5.00 -1.61
C TRP A 117 8.03 -6.38 -0.97
N CYS A 118 6.90 -7.06 -0.88
CA CYS A 118 6.83 -8.43 -0.37
C CYS A 118 6.00 -9.30 -1.32
N ALA A 119 6.33 -10.57 -1.45
CA ALA A 119 5.44 -11.52 -2.10
C ALA A 119 4.15 -11.65 -1.28
N ILE A 120 2.99 -11.75 -1.94
CA ILE A 120 1.69 -11.74 -1.26
C ILE A 120 1.52 -12.91 -0.28
N ASP A 121 2.08 -14.07 -0.59
CA ASP A 121 2.00 -15.26 0.27
C ASP A 121 2.77 -15.09 1.59
N THR A 122 3.88 -14.34 1.58
CA THR A 122 4.66 -14.05 2.80
C THR A 122 3.92 -13.09 3.75
N LEU A 123 2.94 -12.34 3.23
CA LEU A 123 2.09 -11.47 4.02
C LEU A 123 0.81 -12.16 4.52
N LEU A 124 0.21 -13.06 3.73
CA LEU A 124 -1.14 -13.57 4.04
C LEU A 124 -1.16 -14.95 4.71
N SER A 125 -0.14 -15.78 4.49
CA SER A 125 -0.10 -17.18 4.95
C SER A 125 -0.02 -17.36 6.47
N GLY A 126 0.44 -16.34 7.21
CA GLY A 126 0.75 -16.44 8.63
C GLY A 126 2.06 -17.18 8.94
N GLN A 127 2.92 -17.38 7.94
CA GLN A 127 4.25 -17.97 8.10
C GLN A 127 5.23 -17.04 8.84
N PHE A 128 5.05 -15.72 8.72
CA PHE A 128 5.98 -14.72 9.25
C PHE A 128 5.28 -13.80 10.25
N ASP A 129 5.95 -13.51 11.37
CA ASP A 129 5.44 -12.61 12.40
C ASP A 129 5.75 -11.12 12.13
N THR A 130 6.64 -10.83 11.17
CA THR A 130 7.06 -9.46 10.87
C THR A 130 7.17 -9.14 9.38
N LEU A 131 6.89 -7.89 9.02
CA LEU A 131 7.07 -7.36 7.67
C LEU A 131 8.53 -7.39 7.23
N SER A 132 9.49 -7.21 8.15
CA SER A 132 10.91 -7.37 7.81
C SER A 132 11.23 -8.79 7.37
N ALA A 133 10.75 -9.81 8.10
CA ALA A 133 10.99 -11.21 7.73
C ALA A 133 10.31 -11.57 6.39
N ALA A 134 9.07 -11.12 6.18
CA ALA A 134 8.35 -11.31 4.92
C ALA A 134 9.07 -10.66 3.72
N ARG A 135 9.62 -9.45 3.92
CA ARG A 135 10.46 -8.75 2.93
C ARG A 135 11.75 -9.53 2.65
N ASP A 136 12.45 -9.94 3.70
CA ASP A 136 13.75 -10.60 3.59
C ASP A 136 13.61 -11.95 2.86
N GLU A 137 12.54 -12.70 3.14
CA GLU A 137 12.22 -13.92 2.39
C GLU A 137 11.91 -13.62 0.92
N THR A 138 11.17 -12.55 0.63
CA THR A 138 10.90 -12.13 -0.76
C THR A 138 12.20 -11.83 -1.49
N GLN A 139 13.13 -11.13 -0.84
CA GLN A 139 14.44 -10.80 -1.40
C GLN A 139 15.31 -12.06 -1.60
N ARG A 140 15.31 -13.00 -0.65
CA ARG A 140 15.99 -14.29 -0.78
C ARG A 140 15.52 -15.06 -2.01
N ARG A 141 14.20 -15.20 -2.18
CA ARG A 141 13.61 -15.90 -3.35
C ARG A 141 14.00 -15.24 -4.67
N LEU A 142 14.01 -13.90 -4.73
CA LEU A 142 14.41 -13.16 -5.93
C LEU A 142 15.90 -13.31 -6.25
N ALA A 143 16.75 -13.38 -5.22
CA ALA A 143 18.19 -13.59 -5.40
C ALA A 143 18.53 -14.98 -5.94
N GLU A 144 17.71 -16.01 -5.67
CA GLU A 144 17.89 -17.38 -6.20
C GLU A 144 17.48 -17.51 -7.68
N MET A 145 16.77 -16.53 -8.22
CA MET A 145 16.35 -16.50 -9.62
C MET A 145 17.36 -15.81 -10.55
N LEU A 146 18.44 -15.25 -10.00
CA LEU A 146 19.52 -14.54 -10.69
C LEU A 146 20.79 -15.39 -10.70
#